data_AF-V6SPK4-F1
#
_entry.id   AF-V6SPK4-F1
#
_cell.length_a   1.000
_cell.length_b   1.000
_cell.length_c   1.000
_cell.angle_alpha   90.00
_cell.angle_beta   90.00
_cell.angle_gamma   90.00
#
_symmetry.space_group_name_H-M   'P 1'
#
loop_
_entity.id
_entity.type
_entity.pdbx_description
1 polymer ?
#
loop_
_entity_poly.entity_id
_entity_poly.type
_entity_poly.pdbx_seq_one_letter_code
_entity_poly.pdbx_strand_id
1 'polypeptide(L)'
;MKKFNSKSEAFASQNFNPDDVKITGVPERHLKAAHAFINLCIAHDAVNPEFEPDYSDYRQDKYENIFEPGSPSGVGFSCSGCDRWNAGSLVGARLVSESREAGKHVAEICHEDYKEMMVYQRKIQTK
;
A
#
# COMPACT_ATOMS: atom_id res chain seq x y z
N MET A 1 13.28 -4.19 9.48
CA MET A 1 12.06 -4.77 8.87
C MET A 1 11.84 -6.20 9.32
N LYS A 2 10.58 -6.63 9.41
CA LYS A 2 10.16 -8.04 9.57
C LYS A 2 9.76 -8.63 8.21
N LYS A 3 10.04 -9.91 7.99
CA LYS A 3 9.62 -10.67 6.81
C LYS A 3 8.48 -11.61 7.16
N PHE A 4 7.53 -11.72 6.24
CA PHE A 4 6.37 -12.61 6.31
C PHE A 4 6.25 -13.36 4.99
N ASN A 5 5.79 -14.60 5.01
CA ASN A 5 5.62 -15.37 3.78
C ASN A 5 4.33 -14.99 3.03
N SER A 6 3.40 -14.33 3.70
CA SER A 6 2.12 -13.90 3.13
C SER A 6 1.55 -12.69 3.86
N LYS A 7 0.58 -12.01 3.23
CA LYS A 7 -0.16 -10.94 3.91
C LYS A 7 -0.96 -11.42 5.12
N SER A 8 -1.50 -12.65 5.08
CA SER A 8 -2.27 -13.20 6.20
C SER A 8 -1.40 -13.38 7.45
N GLU A 9 -0.15 -13.80 7.29
CA GLU A 9 0.81 -13.86 8.40
C GLU A 9 1.13 -12.46 8.96
N ALA A 10 1.33 -11.47 8.07
CA ALA A 10 1.57 -10.09 8.48
C ALA A 10 0.37 -9.52 9.28
N PHE A 11 -0.86 -9.76 8.81
CA PHE A 11 -2.09 -9.35 9.47
C PHE A 11 -2.28 -10.00 10.83
N ALA A 12 -2.06 -11.32 10.91
CA ALA A 12 -2.14 -12.06 12.16
C ALA A 12 -1.15 -11.51 13.21
N SER A 13 0.05 -11.07 12.79
CA SER A 13 1.02 -10.45 13.69
C SER A 13 0.54 -9.15 14.34
N GLN A 14 -0.47 -8.51 13.75
CA GLN A 14 -1.12 -7.28 14.23
C GLN A 14 -2.49 -7.55 14.88
N ASN A 15 -2.85 -8.82 15.11
CA ASN A 15 -4.19 -9.23 15.54
C ASN A 15 -5.30 -8.69 14.62
N PHE A 16 -5.00 -8.58 13.33
CA PHE A 16 -5.91 -8.03 12.33
C PHE A 16 -6.54 -9.16 11.50
N ASN A 17 -7.86 -9.12 11.39
CA ASN A 17 -8.63 -9.96 10.48
C ASN A 17 -9.39 -9.06 9.49
N PRO A 18 -9.09 -9.12 8.18
CA PRO A 18 -9.70 -8.24 7.19
C PRO A 18 -11.22 -8.41 7.06
N ASP A 19 -11.76 -9.60 7.38
CA ASP A 19 -13.20 -9.90 7.27
C ASP A 19 -14.04 -9.20 8.36
N ASP A 20 -13.40 -8.79 9.45
CA ASP A 20 -14.08 -8.08 10.56
C ASP A 20 -14.25 -6.58 10.27
N VAL A 21 -13.59 -6.04 9.23
CA VAL A 21 -13.68 -4.63 8.86
C VAL A 21 -15.04 -4.34 8.23
N LYS A 22 -15.80 -3.40 8.81
CA LYS A 22 -17.11 -2.98 8.29
C LYS A 22 -17.07 -1.51 7.89
N ILE A 23 -17.16 -1.24 6.59
CA ILE A 23 -17.23 0.11 6.03
C ILE A 23 -18.67 0.35 5.56
N THR A 24 -19.30 1.40 6.07
CA THR A 24 -20.71 1.75 5.75
C THR A 24 -20.81 3.18 5.22
N GLY A 25 -21.88 3.48 4.47
CA GLY A 25 -22.12 4.82 3.93
C GLY A 25 -21.26 5.20 2.71
N VAL A 26 -20.53 4.24 2.13
CA VAL A 26 -19.66 4.45 0.96
C VAL A 26 -20.28 3.78 -0.28
N PRO A 27 -20.22 4.39 -1.47
CA PRO A 27 -20.63 3.73 -2.70
C PRO A 27 -19.84 2.43 -2.94
N GLU A 28 -20.52 1.37 -3.34
CA GLU A 28 -19.95 0.02 -3.53
C GLU A 28 -18.65 0.03 -4.36
N ARG A 29 -18.57 0.88 -5.38
CA ARG A 29 -17.39 1.04 -6.26
C ARG A 29 -16.11 1.46 -5.53
N HIS A 30 -16.18 2.01 -4.33
CA HIS A 30 -15.03 2.43 -3.53
C HIS A 30 -14.75 1.48 -2.36
N LEU A 31 -15.65 0.53 -2.09
CA LEU A 31 -15.56 -0.33 -0.91
C LEU A 31 -14.28 -1.17 -0.95
N LYS A 32 -14.00 -1.82 -2.08
CA LYS A 32 -12.82 -2.67 -2.23
C LYS A 32 -11.51 -1.90 -2.11
N ALA A 33 -11.42 -0.73 -2.74
CA ALA A 33 -10.24 0.14 -2.61
C ALA A 33 -10.01 0.61 -1.17
N ALA A 34 -11.09 0.90 -0.42
CA ALA A 34 -11.00 1.27 0.98
C ALA A 34 -10.52 0.11 1.87
N HIS A 35 -11.04 -1.11 1.66
CA HIS A 35 -10.54 -2.31 2.34
C HIS A 35 -9.06 -2.56 2.03
N ALA A 36 -8.68 -2.46 0.75
CA ALA A 36 -7.32 -2.64 0.31
C ALA A 36 -6.36 -1.62 0.95
N PHE A 37 -6.76 -0.35 1.07
CA PHE A 37 -5.97 0.66 1.77
C PHE A 37 -5.74 0.32 3.25
N ILE A 38 -6.77 -0.18 3.95
CA ILE A 38 -6.64 -0.61 5.35
C ILE A 38 -5.65 -1.78 5.45
N ASN A 39 -5.81 -2.80 4.60
CA ASN A 39 -4.90 -3.94 4.52
C ASN A 39 -3.44 -3.49 4.33
N LEU A 40 -3.21 -2.54 3.43
CA LEU A 40 -1.88 -1.98 3.17
C LEU A 40 -1.30 -1.26 4.39
N CYS A 41 -2.09 -0.46 5.11
CA CYS A 41 -1.62 0.18 6.34
C CYS A 41 -1.13 -0.86 7.35
N ILE A 42 -1.94 -1.91 7.59
CA ILE A 42 -1.59 -2.98 8.54
C ILE A 42 -0.33 -3.73 8.08
N ALA A 43 -0.17 -3.99 6.78
CA ALA A 43 1.04 -4.64 6.27
C ALA A 43 2.29 -3.78 6.46
N HIS A 44 2.18 -2.46 6.25
CA HIS A 44 3.29 -1.53 6.48
C HIS A 44 3.70 -1.50 7.96
N ASP A 45 2.73 -1.44 8.88
CA ASP A 45 3.00 -1.49 10.33
C ASP A 45 3.66 -2.83 10.73
N ALA A 46 3.18 -3.95 10.18
CA ALA A 46 3.73 -5.27 10.45
C ALA A 46 5.18 -5.42 9.98
N VAL A 47 5.49 -4.95 8.77
CA VAL A 47 6.82 -5.06 8.14
C VAL A 47 7.81 -4.05 8.73
N ASN A 48 7.34 -2.87 9.14
CA ASN A 48 8.16 -1.76 9.64
C ASN A 48 7.83 -1.42 11.12
N PRO A 49 7.91 -2.38 12.07
CA PRO A 49 7.32 -2.22 13.42
C PRO A 49 8.00 -1.16 14.30
N GLU A 50 9.22 -0.74 13.96
CA GLU A 50 10.00 0.26 14.71
C GLU A 50 10.22 1.54 13.88
N PHE A 51 9.60 1.64 12.71
CA PHE A 51 9.78 2.77 11.82
C PHE A 51 8.74 3.85 12.07
N GLU A 52 9.21 4.99 12.56
CA GLU A 52 8.41 6.21 12.68
C GLU A 52 8.91 7.23 11.64
N PRO A 53 8.16 7.51 10.57
CA PRO A 53 8.60 8.45 9.54
C PRO A 53 8.55 9.90 10.05
N ASP A 54 9.72 10.51 10.21
CA ASP A 54 9.90 11.93 10.54
C ASP A 54 10.07 12.74 9.25
N TYR A 55 8.98 13.37 8.81
CA TYR A 55 8.97 14.22 7.61
C TYR A 55 9.67 15.57 7.78
N SER A 56 10.15 15.90 8.99
CA SER A 56 11.00 17.06 9.24
C SER A 56 12.49 16.75 9.09
N ASP A 57 12.92 15.48 9.25
CA ASP A 57 14.30 15.05 8.99
C ASP A 57 14.49 14.60 7.54
N TYR A 58 15.21 15.43 6.77
CA TYR A 58 15.56 15.15 5.38
C TYR A 58 16.60 14.04 5.19
N ARG A 59 17.25 13.61 6.28
CA ARG A 59 18.28 12.57 6.27
C ARG A 59 17.71 11.18 6.56
N GLN A 60 16.51 11.11 7.12
CA GLN A 60 15.83 9.84 7.33
C GLN A 60 15.27 9.36 5.99
N ASP A 61 15.78 8.24 5.50
CA ASP A 61 15.31 7.61 4.28
C ASP A 61 13.86 7.11 4.44
N LYS A 62 13.08 7.32 3.37
CA LYS A 62 11.64 6.99 3.29
C LYS A 62 11.38 6.43 1.90
N TYR A 63 10.81 5.23 1.85
CA TYR A 63 10.59 4.51 0.60
C TYR A 63 9.11 4.27 0.37
N GLU A 64 8.63 4.73 -0.79
CA GLU A 64 7.27 4.50 -1.26
C GLU A 64 7.30 3.57 -2.46
N ASN A 65 6.30 2.69 -2.55
CA ASN A 65 6.14 1.79 -3.68
C ASN A 65 5.54 2.52 -4.89
N ILE A 66 6.23 2.45 -6.02
CA ILE A 66 5.73 2.96 -7.30
C ILE A 66 5.25 1.78 -8.14
N PHE A 67 4.01 1.88 -8.61
CA PHE A 67 3.37 0.88 -9.45
C PHE A 67 3.08 1.47 -10.82
N GLU A 68 3.30 0.67 -11.86
CA GLU A 68 2.91 1.01 -13.22
C GLU A 68 1.64 0.23 -13.59
N PRO A 69 0.48 0.90 -13.70
CA PRO A 69 -0.73 0.27 -14.22
C PRO A 69 -0.59 0.11 -15.73
N GLY A 70 -0.35 -1.13 -16.19
CA GLY A 70 -0.25 -1.46 -17.61
C GLY A 70 -1.60 -1.36 -18.37
N SER A 71 -1.48 -1.07 -19.67
CA SER A 71 -2.52 -0.83 -20.69
C SER A 71 -3.75 -1.77 -20.67
N PRO A 72 -4.93 -1.34 -21.20
CA PRO A 72 -6.12 -2.19 -21.44
C PRO A 72 -5.88 -3.46 -22.27
N SER A 73 -4.69 -3.65 -22.84
CA SER A 73 -4.32 -4.76 -23.73
C SER A 73 -3.44 -5.86 -23.09
N GLY A 74 -3.47 -6.04 -21.76
CA GLY A 74 -3.11 -7.32 -21.15
C GLY A 74 -1.70 -7.46 -20.55
N VAL A 75 -1.04 -6.37 -20.17
CA VAL A 75 0.23 -6.42 -19.41
C VAL A 75 -0.02 -5.94 -17.97
N GLY A 76 0.11 -6.85 -17.02
CA GLY A 76 -0.41 -6.74 -15.65
C GLY A 76 0.13 -5.57 -14.82
N PHE A 77 -0.62 -5.24 -13.78
CA PHE A 77 -0.20 -4.37 -12.67
C PHE A 77 1.15 -4.90 -12.13
N SER A 78 2.18 -4.06 -12.08
CA SER A 78 3.51 -4.47 -11.60
C SER A 78 4.14 -3.37 -10.76
N CYS A 79 4.87 -3.78 -9.72
CA CYS A 79 5.68 -2.86 -8.92
C CYS A 79 6.93 -2.51 -9.75
N SER A 80 7.02 -1.28 -10.26
CA SER A 80 8.17 -0.84 -11.07
C SER A 80 9.38 -0.49 -10.21
N GLY A 81 9.17 -0.19 -8.92
CA GLY A 81 10.24 -0.03 -7.96
C GLY A 81 9.79 0.58 -6.62
N CYS A 82 10.77 1.02 -5.85
CA CYS A 82 10.56 1.95 -4.74
C CYS A 82 11.50 3.12 -4.99
N ASP A 83 11.02 4.35 -4.88
CA ASP A 83 11.84 5.55 -5.05
C ASP A 83 12.24 6.13 -3.70
N ARG A 84 13.41 6.76 -3.65
CA ARG A 84 13.93 7.44 -2.46
C ARG A 84 13.35 8.85 -2.45
N TRP A 85 12.47 9.13 -1.50
CA TRP A 85 11.92 10.47 -1.40
C TRP A 85 12.98 11.46 -0.89
N ASN A 86 13.52 12.32 -1.76
CA ASN A 86 14.20 13.53 -1.31
C ASN A 86 13.16 14.40 -0.60
N ALA A 87 13.39 14.76 0.67
CA ALA A 87 12.45 15.38 1.62
C ALA A 87 11.86 16.76 1.26
N GLY A 88 11.45 16.96 0.01
CA GLY A 88 10.67 18.08 -0.48
C GLY A 88 9.17 17.80 -0.60
N SER A 89 8.65 16.67 -0.09
CA SER A 89 7.19 16.55 0.08
C SER A 89 6.82 17.34 1.31
N LEU A 90 5.90 18.30 1.17
CA LEU A 90 5.25 18.93 2.31
C LEU A 90 4.11 18.05 2.87
N VAL A 91 3.91 16.83 2.35
CA VAL A 91 2.89 15.89 2.80
C VAL A 91 3.52 14.53 3.09
N GLY A 92 3.25 13.99 4.28
CA GLY A 92 3.73 12.67 4.69
C GLY A 92 2.89 11.55 4.08
N ALA A 93 3.54 10.53 3.52
CA ALA A 93 2.89 9.35 2.96
C ALA A 93 2.57 8.31 4.04
N ARG A 94 1.36 7.73 3.98
CA ARG A 94 0.95 6.68 4.92
C ARG A 94 1.59 5.32 4.62
N LEU A 95 1.78 5.01 3.34
CA LEU A 95 2.32 3.74 2.86
C LEU A 95 3.83 3.88 2.58
N VAL A 96 4.58 4.15 3.64
CA VAL A 96 6.03 4.37 3.60
C VAL A 96 6.75 3.25 4.33
N SER A 97 7.96 2.91 3.88
CA SER A 97 8.81 1.89 4.51
C SER A 97 10.20 2.45 4.84
N GLU A 98 10.84 1.85 5.84
CA GLU A 98 12.17 2.25 6.34
C GLU A 98 13.29 1.97 5.34
N SER A 99 13.10 0.97 4.47
CA SER A 99 14.08 0.57 3.46
C SER A 99 13.40 0.16 2.16
N ARG A 100 14.19 0.14 1.08
CA ARG A 100 13.75 -0.35 -0.23
C ARG A 100 13.29 -1.81 -0.15
N GLU A 101 13.99 -2.64 0.62
CA GLU A 101 13.69 -4.06 0.81
C GLU A 101 12.36 -4.24 1.52
N ALA A 102 12.08 -3.41 2.54
CA ALA A 102 10.82 -3.43 3.26
C ALA A 102 9.65 -3.06 2.34
N GLY A 103 9.78 -1.96 1.57
CA GLY A 103 8.77 -1.57 0.59
C GLY A 103 8.52 -2.66 -0.46
N LYS A 104 9.58 -3.25 -1.02
CA LYS A 104 9.43 -4.36 -1.98
C LYS A 104 8.72 -5.57 -1.36
N HIS A 105 9.07 -5.91 -0.12
CA HIS A 105 8.46 -7.03 0.60
C HIS A 105 6.96 -6.82 0.80
N VAL A 106 6.54 -5.61 1.20
CA VAL A 106 5.10 -5.28 1.31
C VAL A 106 4.42 -5.38 -0.05
N ALA A 107 5.01 -4.83 -1.12
CA ALA A 107 4.44 -4.91 -2.47
C ALA A 107 4.31 -6.34 -3.01
N GLU A 108 5.21 -7.25 -2.61
CA GLU A 108 5.16 -8.66 -2.97
C GLU A 108 3.98 -9.36 -2.27
N ILE A 109 3.87 -9.27 -0.94
CA ILE A 109 2.83 -9.99 -0.20
C ILE A 109 1.43 -9.36 -0.34
N CYS A 110 1.35 -8.06 -0.65
CA CYS A 110 0.10 -7.29 -0.79
C CYS A 110 -0.15 -6.80 -2.23
N HIS A 111 0.41 -7.48 -3.24
CA HIS A 111 0.29 -7.08 -4.64
C HIS A 111 -1.16 -6.78 -5.09
N GLU A 112 -2.11 -7.67 -4.76
CA GLU A 112 -3.52 -7.50 -5.14
C GLU A 112 -4.21 -6.36 -4.39
N ASP A 113 -3.83 -6.08 -3.13
CA ASP A 113 -4.39 -4.94 -2.39
C ASP A 113 -3.91 -3.62 -3.02
N TYR A 114 -2.64 -3.53 -3.42
CA TYR A 114 -2.14 -2.38 -4.18
C TYR A 114 -2.89 -2.17 -5.49
N LYS A 115 -3.15 -3.26 -6.22
CA LYS A 115 -3.91 -3.22 -7.48
C LYS A 115 -5.34 -2.74 -7.27
N GLU A 116 -6.04 -3.30 -6.30
CA GLU A 116 -7.43 -2.94 -5.99
C GLU A 116 -7.54 -1.48 -5.50
N MET A 117 -6.55 -0.99 -4.74
CA MET A 117 -6.50 0.40 -4.29
C MET A 117 -6.20 1.38 -5.45
N MET A 118 -5.24 1.06 -6.31
CA MET A 118 -4.71 2.00 -7.30
C MET A 118 -5.44 1.97 -8.65
N VAL A 119 -5.97 0.82 -9.07
CA VAL A 119 -6.63 0.68 -10.38
C VAL A 119 -8.08 1.17 -10.28
N TYR A 120 -8.28 2.44 -10.63
CA TYR A 120 -9.61 3.04 -10.63
C TYR A 120 -10.28 2.98 -12.00
N GLN A 121 -11.34 2.17 -12.13
CA GLN A 121 -12.19 2.15 -13.31
C GLN A 121 -13.40 3.07 -13.15
N ARG A 122 -13.30 4.31 -13.66
CA ARG A 122 -14.43 5.25 -13.68
C ARG A 122 -15.45 4.83 -14.74
N LYS A 123 -16.60 4.29 -14.32
CA LYS A 123 -17.76 4.13 -15.21
C LYS A 123 -18.35 5.51 -15.52
N ILE A 124 -18.20 5.99 -16.74
CA ILE A 124 -18.88 7.19 -17.25
C ILE A 124 -20.26 6.73 -17.72
N GLN A 125 -21.34 7.26 -17.13
CA GLN A 125 -22.67 7.12 -17.74
C GLN A 125 -22.71 8.04 -18.96
N THR A 126 -22.67 7.45 -20.15
CA THR A 126 -23.08 8.16 -21.37
C THR A 126 -24.58 8.48 -21.24
N LYS A 127 -24.90 9.77 -21.36
CA LYS A 127 -26.28 10.27 -21.40
C LYS A 127 -27.00 9.79 -22.65
#